data_AF-A0AAW5BRX5-F1
#
_entry.id   AF-A0AAW5BRX5-F1
#
_cell.length_a   1.000
_cell.length_b   1.000
_cell.length_c   1.000
_cell.angle_alpha   90.00
_cell.angle_beta   90.00
_cell.angle_gamma   90.00
#
_symmetry.space_group_name_H-M   'P 1'
#
loop_
_entity.id
_entity.type
_entity.pdbx_description
1 polymer ?
#
loop_
_entity_poly.entity_id
_entity_poly.type
_entity_poly.pdbx_seq_one_letter_code
_entity_poly.pdbx_strand_id
1 'polypeptide(L)'
;MVTYSNAEKKIVESGADAIHKVLAGDDADAKERLLLCLDYYLDPYYKNTLPYESEIIKLLEHVIISGNPLSVKEDALNLLTSYAYPPFYILEQNLGQIEDQLMPDVMYALNMGRSDGLLHALLD
;
A
#
# COMPACT_ATOMS: atom_id res chain seq x y z
N MET A 1 -8.08 -19.21 1.14
CA MET A 1 -6.84 -18.72 1.76
C MET A 1 -5.93 -18.33 0.62
N VAL A 2 -5.58 -17.06 0.52
CA VAL A 2 -4.64 -16.56 -0.50
C VAL A 2 -3.24 -17.01 -0.12
N THR A 3 -2.46 -17.48 -1.10
CA THR A 3 -1.05 -17.83 -0.94
C THR A 3 -0.28 -17.35 -2.16
N TYR A 4 0.97 -16.94 -1.98
CA TYR A 4 1.87 -16.61 -3.09
C TYR A 4 2.96 -17.66 -3.25
N SER A 5 3.63 -17.63 -4.40
CA SER A 5 4.65 -18.60 -4.79
C SER A 5 5.94 -17.91 -5.23
N ASN A 6 6.91 -18.69 -5.71
CA ASN A 6 8.10 -18.14 -6.36
C ASN A 6 7.78 -17.33 -7.63
N ALA A 7 6.58 -17.43 -8.19
CA ALA A 7 6.16 -16.60 -9.32
C ALA A 7 6.00 -15.14 -8.90
N GLU A 8 5.29 -14.88 -7.80
CA GLU A 8 5.11 -13.54 -7.24
C GLU A 8 6.43 -12.95 -6.75
N LYS A 9 7.30 -13.76 -6.12
CA LYS A 9 8.66 -13.32 -5.74
C LYS A 9 9.46 -12.83 -6.94
N LYS A 10 9.45 -13.59 -8.04
CA LYS A 10 10.13 -13.17 -9.29
C LYS A 10 9.57 -11.87 -9.85
N ILE A 11 8.27 -11.63 -9.71
CA ILE A 11 7.64 -10.36 -10.13
C ILE A 11 8.19 -9.22 -9.27
N VAL A 12 8.20 -9.38 -7.95
CA VAL A 12 8.75 -8.37 -7.04
C VAL A 12 10.21 -8.10 -7.37
N GLU A 13 11.04 -9.14 -7.49
CA GLU A 13 12.48 -9.05 -7.81
C GLU A 13 12.78 -8.47 -9.20
N SER A 14 11.83 -8.54 -10.13
CA SER A 14 11.96 -7.95 -11.48
C SER A 14 11.78 -6.43 -11.49
N GLY A 15 11.27 -5.85 -10.40
CA GLY A 15 11.16 -4.40 -10.23
C GLY A 15 9.76 -3.83 -10.33
N ALA A 16 9.66 -2.51 -10.09
CA ALA A 16 8.41 -1.78 -10.00
C ALA A 16 7.52 -1.91 -11.25
N ASP A 17 8.09 -1.95 -12.46
CA ASP A 17 7.32 -2.10 -13.70
C ASP A 17 6.56 -3.44 -13.77
N ALA A 18 7.19 -4.52 -13.28
CA ALA A 18 6.57 -5.84 -13.24
C ALA A 18 5.43 -5.88 -12.21
N ILE A 19 5.64 -5.26 -11.05
CA ILE A 19 4.61 -5.09 -10.01
C ILE A 19 3.43 -4.28 -10.57
N HIS A 20 3.70 -3.13 -11.19
CA HIS A 20 2.70 -2.26 -11.80
C HIS A 20 1.84 -3.03 -12.81
N LYS A 21 2.47 -3.83 -13.68
CA LYS A 21 1.74 -4.61 -14.69
C LYS A 21 0.70 -5.56 -14.08
N VAL A 22 0.99 -6.15 -12.93
CA VAL A 22 0.03 -7.02 -12.23
C VAL A 22 -1.05 -6.19 -11.54
N LEU A 23 -0.67 -5.14 -10.82
CA LEU A 23 -1.61 -4.28 -10.10
C LEU A 23 -2.57 -3.52 -11.02
N ALA A 24 -2.16 -3.23 -12.25
CA ALA A 24 -2.99 -2.60 -13.29
C ALA A 24 -3.82 -3.62 -14.11
N GLY A 25 -3.60 -4.92 -13.96
CA GLY A 25 -4.37 -5.95 -14.67
C GLY A 25 -5.79 -6.11 -14.11
N ASP A 26 -6.59 -7.03 -14.65
CA ASP A 26 -7.97 -7.27 -14.19
C ASP A 26 -8.11 -8.44 -13.21
N ASP A 27 -7.06 -9.24 -13.04
CA ASP A 27 -7.06 -10.43 -12.18
C ASP A 27 -6.89 -10.03 -10.70
N ALA A 28 -8.02 -10.01 -9.97
CA ALA A 28 -8.04 -9.70 -8.55
C ALA A 28 -7.21 -10.69 -7.72
N ASP A 29 -7.31 -11.99 -8.01
CA ASP A 29 -6.58 -13.02 -7.27
C ASP A 29 -5.06 -12.84 -7.46
N ALA A 30 -4.62 -12.45 -8.65
CA ALA A 30 -3.21 -12.13 -8.90
C ALA A 30 -2.72 -10.92 -8.10
N LYS A 31 -3.57 -9.91 -7.92
CA LYS A 31 -3.26 -8.75 -7.09
C LYS A 31 -3.17 -9.13 -5.63
N GLU A 32 -4.14 -9.86 -5.10
CA GLU A 32 -4.14 -10.31 -3.69
C GLU A 32 -2.89 -11.16 -3.39
N ARG A 33 -2.51 -12.09 -4.28
CA ARG A 33 -1.27 -12.85 -4.13
C ARG A 33 -0.03 -11.96 -4.16
N LEU A 34 0.02 -10.97 -5.05
CA LEU A 34 1.16 -10.07 -5.16
C LEU A 34 1.27 -9.15 -3.93
N LEU A 35 0.16 -8.60 -3.44
CA LEU A 35 0.11 -7.77 -2.24
C LEU A 35 0.54 -8.57 -1.00
N LEU A 36 0.06 -9.82 -0.87
CA LEU A 36 0.53 -10.73 0.17
C LEU A 36 2.04 -11.04 0.04
N CYS A 37 2.56 -11.13 -1.18
CA CYS A 37 3.99 -11.29 -1.41
C CYS A 37 4.78 -10.03 -1.03
N LEU A 38 4.24 -8.84 -1.31
CA LEU A 38 4.86 -7.56 -0.96
C LEU A 38 4.99 -7.39 0.55
N ASP A 39 4.04 -7.87 1.35
CA ASP A 39 4.12 -7.90 2.81
C ASP A 39 5.45 -8.50 3.29
N TYR A 40 5.85 -9.65 2.74
CA TYR A 40 7.12 -10.31 3.04
C TYR A 40 8.36 -9.47 2.66
N TYR A 41 8.31 -8.72 1.56
CA TYR A 41 9.44 -7.90 1.14
C TYR A 41 9.53 -6.55 1.88
N LEU A 42 8.39 -6.00 2.30
CA LEU A 42 8.33 -4.73 3.02
C LEU A 42 8.53 -4.90 4.53
N ASP A 43 8.18 -6.06 5.09
CA ASP A 43 8.35 -6.35 6.52
C ASP A 43 9.84 -6.35 6.91
N PRO A 44 10.26 -5.41 7.80
CA PRO A 44 11.64 -5.31 8.27
C PRO A 44 12.17 -6.58 8.93
N TYR A 45 11.30 -7.46 9.44
CA TYR A 45 11.66 -8.74 10.02
C TYR A 45 12.49 -9.59 9.06
N TYR A 46 12.13 -9.60 7.77
CA TYR A 46 12.79 -10.42 6.75
C TYR A 46 14.05 -9.77 6.15
N LYS A 47 14.29 -8.49 6.44
CA LYS A 47 15.50 -7.75 6.03
C LYS A 47 15.73 -7.75 4.51
N ASN A 48 14.65 -7.83 3.75
CA ASN A 48 14.68 -7.59 2.33
C ASN A 48 15.02 -6.11 2.09
N THR A 49 15.58 -5.80 0.92
CA THR A 49 15.82 -4.42 0.49
C THR A 49 15.33 -4.28 -0.93
N LEU A 50 14.42 -3.32 -1.16
CA LEU A 50 13.92 -3.03 -2.50
C LEU A 50 14.37 -1.61 -2.88
N PRO A 51 15.16 -1.42 -3.95
CA PRO A 51 15.65 -0.10 -4.33
C PRO A 51 14.56 0.84 -4.88
N TYR A 52 13.29 0.41 -4.90
CA TYR A 52 12.13 1.09 -5.46
C TYR A 52 10.93 1.08 -4.48
N GLU A 53 11.18 1.11 -3.18
CA GLU A 53 10.13 1.21 -2.15
C GLU A 53 9.22 2.43 -2.37
N SER A 54 9.79 3.56 -2.80
CA SER A 54 9.01 4.78 -3.06
C SER A 54 7.97 4.61 -4.18
N GLU A 55 8.31 3.80 -5.19
CA GLU A 55 7.47 3.46 -6.31
C GLU A 55 6.39 2.46 -5.88
N ILE A 56 6.72 1.51 -5.01
CA ILE A 56 5.72 0.60 -4.43
C ILE A 56 4.67 1.40 -3.67
N ILE A 57 5.07 2.36 -2.83
CA ILE A 57 4.12 3.22 -2.10
C ILE A 57 3.16 3.91 -3.07
N LYS A 58 3.66 4.53 -4.15
CA LYS A 58 2.81 5.16 -5.17
C LYS A 58 1.87 4.17 -5.85
N LEU A 59 2.33 2.95 -6.12
CA LEU A 59 1.49 1.89 -6.70
C LEU A 59 0.38 1.46 -5.74
N LEU A 60 0.67 1.37 -4.43
CA LEU A 60 -0.34 1.06 -3.41
C LEU A 60 -1.39 2.18 -3.33
N GLU A 61 -0.98 3.45 -3.36
CA GLU A 61 -1.93 4.57 -3.40
C GLU A 61 -2.84 4.49 -4.64
N HIS A 62 -2.29 4.16 -5.82
CA HIS A 62 -3.06 3.95 -7.04
C HIS A 62 -4.04 2.78 -6.95
N VAL A 63 -3.66 1.67 -6.30
CA VAL A 63 -4.55 0.53 -6.08
C VAL A 63 -5.79 0.96 -5.30
N ILE A 64 -5.61 1.75 -4.24
CA ILE A 64 -6.69 2.21 -3.35
C ILE A 64 -7.70 3.11 -4.09
N ILE A 65 -7.23 4.03 -4.93
CA ILE A 65 -8.11 4.99 -5.63
C ILE A 65 -8.73 4.45 -6.92
N SER A 66 -8.31 3.27 -7.38
CA SER A 66 -8.77 2.67 -8.64
C SER A 66 -10.06 1.85 -8.48
N GLY A 67 -10.64 1.33 -9.57
CA GLY A 67 -11.85 0.49 -9.53
C GLY A 67 -11.64 -0.96 -9.04
N ASN A 68 -10.67 -1.20 -8.15
CA ASN A 68 -10.36 -2.53 -7.63
C ASN A 68 -11.44 -3.05 -6.65
N PRO A 69 -11.56 -4.39 -6.47
CA PRO A 69 -12.36 -4.95 -5.39
C PRO A 69 -11.92 -4.41 -4.02
N LEU A 70 -12.87 -4.31 -3.10
CA LEU A 70 -12.62 -3.79 -1.75
C LEU A 70 -11.47 -4.54 -1.05
N SER A 71 -11.41 -5.87 -1.14
CA SER A 71 -10.35 -6.69 -0.54
C SER A 71 -8.94 -6.29 -0.99
N VAL A 72 -8.76 -6.07 -2.29
CA VAL A 72 -7.48 -5.63 -2.87
C VAL A 72 -7.08 -4.24 -2.36
N LYS A 73 -8.06 -3.35 -2.17
CA LYS A 73 -7.83 -2.02 -1.63
C LYS A 73 -7.47 -2.06 -0.14
N GLU A 74 -8.15 -2.89 0.63
CA GLU A 74 -7.86 -3.13 2.05
C GLU A 74 -6.44 -3.69 2.23
N ASP A 75 -6.06 -4.69 1.43
CA ASP A 75 -4.70 -5.24 1.42
C ASP A 75 -3.65 -4.17 1.12
N ALA A 76 -3.89 -3.33 0.10
CA ALA A 76 -2.96 -2.26 -0.26
C ALA A 76 -2.87 -1.17 0.83
N LEU A 77 -3.99 -0.80 1.44
CA LEU A 77 -4.03 0.16 2.53
C LEU A 77 -3.32 -0.38 3.78
N ASN A 78 -3.47 -1.66 4.08
CA ASN A 78 -2.77 -2.32 5.19
C ASN A 78 -1.25 -2.31 4.99
N LEU A 79 -0.75 -2.55 3.78
CA LEU A 79 0.69 -2.43 3.48
C LEU A 79 1.18 -0.97 3.66
N LEU A 80 0.38 -0.01 3.19
CA LEU A 80 0.67 1.42 3.31
C LEU A 80 0.80 1.87 4.77
N THR A 81 -0.12 1.45 5.63
CA THR A 81 -0.13 1.82 7.05
C THR A 81 0.87 1.03 7.89
N SER A 82 1.27 -0.16 7.43
CA SER A 82 2.25 -0.99 8.14
C SER A 82 3.70 -0.58 7.86
N TYR A 83 4.00 -0.11 6.64
CA TYR A 83 5.38 0.04 6.18
C TYR A 83 5.73 1.41 5.61
N ALA A 84 4.78 2.36 5.56
CA ALA A 84 5.03 3.71 5.07
C ALA A 84 4.41 4.78 5.99
N TYR A 85 4.82 6.03 5.77
CA TYR A 85 4.32 7.19 6.48
C TYR A 85 3.97 8.31 5.49
N PRO A 86 2.99 9.17 5.81
CA PRO A 86 2.63 10.31 4.98
C PRO A 86 3.83 11.25 4.76
N PRO A 87 3.82 12.07 3.69
CA PRO A 87 2.66 12.38 2.85
C PRO A 87 2.32 11.33 1.78
N PHE A 88 1.03 11.01 1.64
CA PHE A 88 0.47 10.15 0.59
C PHE A 88 -0.30 11.01 -0.42
N TYR A 89 0.45 11.69 -1.29
CA TYR A 89 -0.09 12.74 -2.15
C TYR A 89 -1.19 12.27 -3.10
N ILE A 90 -1.14 11.02 -3.58
CA ILE A 90 -2.16 10.49 -4.49
C ILE A 90 -3.46 10.27 -3.73
N LEU A 91 -3.42 9.74 -2.50
CA LEU A 91 -4.61 9.61 -1.66
C LEU A 91 -5.21 10.98 -1.32
N GLU A 92 -4.38 11.94 -0.88
CA GLU A 92 -4.83 13.29 -0.50
C GLU A 92 -5.58 14.00 -1.64
N GLN A 93 -5.09 13.84 -2.87
CA GLN A 93 -5.66 14.51 -4.05
C GLN A 93 -6.89 13.80 -4.62
N ASN A 94 -7.15 12.55 -4.24
CA ASN A 94 -8.17 11.70 -4.87
C ASN A 94 -9.18 11.12 -3.86
N LEU A 95 -9.39 11.78 -2.71
CA LEU A 95 -10.37 11.33 -1.70
C LEU A 95 -11.77 11.04 -2.26
N GLY A 96 -12.20 11.78 -3.29
CA GLY A 96 -13.51 11.55 -3.94
C GLY A 96 -13.62 10.24 -4.73
N GLN A 97 -12.53 9.49 -4.90
CA GLN A 97 -12.49 8.18 -5.58
C GLN A 97 -12.51 7.00 -4.60
N ILE A 98 -12.50 7.29 -3.29
CA ILE A 98 -12.39 6.30 -2.22
C ILE A 98 -13.80 5.97 -1.72
N GLU A 99 -14.08 4.68 -1.55
CA GLU A 99 -15.35 4.22 -0.98
C GLU A 99 -15.49 4.67 0.48
N ASP A 100 -16.73 5.03 0.87
CA ASP A 100 -17.05 5.43 2.25
C ASP A 100 -16.58 4.42 3.30
N GLN A 101 -16.55 3.13 2.95
CA GLN A 101 -16.10 2.05 3.82
C GLN A 101 -14.61 2.14 4.17
N LEU A 102 -13.78 2.64 3.25
CA LEU A 102 -12.32 2.78 3.44
C LEU A 102 -11.93 4.13 4.02
N MET A 103 -12.83 5.12 3.99
CA MET A 103 -12.53 6.50 4.39
C MET A 103 -11.94 6.62 5.81
N PRO A 104 -12.43 5.90 6.84
CA PRO A 104 -11.83 5.95 8.17
C PRO A 104 -10.35 5.56 8.19
N ASP A 105 -9.99 4.47 7.50
CA ASP A 105 -8.64 3.94 7.47
C ASP A 105 -7.71 4.79 6.59
N VAL A 106 -8.24 5.35 5.50
CA VAL A 106 -7.51 6.33 4.68
C VAL A 106 -7.22 7.59 5.49
N MET A 107 -8.20 8.11 6.24
CA MET A 107 -8.00 9.27 7.11
C MET A 107 -7.01 8.98 8.22
N TYR A 108 -7.02 7.75 8.77
CA TYR A 108 -5.97 7.31 9.69
C TYR A 108 -4.59 7.37 9.02
N ALA A 109 -4.44 6.76 7.84
CA ALA A 109 -3.19 6.74 7.09
C ALA A 109 -2.64 8.15 6.83
N LEU A 110 -3.48 9.08 6.38
CA LEU A 110 -3.12 10.48 6.10
C LEU A 110 -2.69 11.28 7.33
N ASN A 111 -3.12 10.86 8.52
CA ASN A 111 -2.81 11.53 9.79
C ASN A 111 -1.77 10.79 10.64
N MET A 112 -1.21 9.68 10.16
CA MET A 112 -0.13 8.98 10.86
C MET A 112 1.04 9.94 11.14
N GLY A 113 1.58 9.88 12.36
CA GLY A 113 2.68 10.75 12.80
C GLY A 113 2.28 12.20 13.11
N ARG A 114 1.04 12.65 12.86
CA ARG A 114 0.58 13.99 13.25
C ARG A 114 0.21 14.12 14.74
N SER A 115 -0.05 13.00 15.42
CA SER A 115 -0.39 12.95 16.84
C SER A 115 0.73 13.47 17.76
N ASP A 116 1.99 13.33 17.35
CA ASP A 116 3.14 13.77 18.14
C ASP A 116 3.28 15.31 18.14
N GLY A 117 2.84 15.98 17.08
CA GLY A 117 2.90 17.44 16.98
C GLY A 117 1.91 18.16 17.91
N LEU A 118 0.75 17.56 18.20
CA LEU A 118 -0.24 18.13 19.12
C LEU A 118 0.16 17.96 20.59
N LEU A 119 0.87 16.89 20.95
CA LEU A 119 1.40 16.70 22.31
C LEU A 119 2.56 17.67 22.60
N HIS A 120 3.41 17.96 21.62
CA HIS A 120 4.46 18.97 21.79
C HIS A 120 3.90 20.41 21.86
N ALA A 121 2.88 20.73 21.06
CA ALA A 121 2.26 22.06 21.06
C ALA A 121 1.40 22.39 22.31
N LEU A 122 1.12 21.40 23.16
CA LEU A 122 0.42 21.57 24.44
C LEU A 122 1.37 21.65 25.65
N LEU A 123 2.68 21.49 25.42
CA LEU A 123 3.73 21.53 26.45
C LEU A 123 4.62 22.78 26.35
N ASP A 124 4.38 23.64 25.35
CA ASP A 124 4.95 24.99 25.20
C ASP A 124 3.89 26.07 25.53
#